data_AF-A0A1F2TQ49-F1
#
_entry.id   AF-A0A1F2TQ49-F1
#
_cell.length_a   1.000
_cell.length_b   1.000
_cell.length_c   1.000
_cell.angle_alpha   90.00
_cell.angle_beta   90.00
_cell.angle_gamma   90.00
#
_symmetry.space_group_name_H-M   'P 1'
#
loop_
_entity.id
_entity.type
_entity.pdbx_description
1 polymer ?
#
loop_
_entity_poly.entity_id
_entity_poly.type
_entity_poly.pdbx_seq_one_letter_code
_entity_poly.pdbx_strand_id
1 'polypeptide(L)'
;MAIVAATTLAIGADQTPQSQSGEIQLLLAHEFFADGRYQDALDAYQKALAAPAPADPRAARQGVIQSALRVAAFDLARVEADALVKSTPLDPAALSLSADALWASGLFDEAESRYKDALSGVPALARGHHGLARALAARSQLDEAMNEAQLALKLSPRDLEIHHTVGAIYERMHRYEEAAGAFGNYVNLLPNKDNSEKADWSRSEIKFLRSFGQRVPFEMDPTTVGDSWTVDFRLVNDKVVIRAKVNDGSFQDFVVDTGAENTIISKPTAQRLGVTPITYTLSAGVGDVGLRGLQLARMNSLELGTLKLRNVPCLIKDPPLRNLPVKEAESLSPLVLGFSMIIDYRTRKITFGKHLPEEPFDFELPLRLHRLATVRGMIDGKHPANFVVDTGGEVISISTATASALSALGRPSPDRKIALKVFGSSGWDRDAFLLPGVDLAFDAIKYTNFPVVVLNLNTPSALLGFQLGGIVGHRFLSKYRVGIDLEESVLRLKAI
;
A
#
# COMPACT_ATOMS: atom_id res chain seq x y z
N MET A 1 30.77 27.13 73.35
CA MET A 1 31.43 27.89 72.27
C MET A 1 32.20 26.88 71.44
N ALA A 2 31.72 26.44 70.28
CA ALA A 2 31.84 27.11 68.96
C ALA A 2 33.33 27.26 68.58
N ILE A 3 33.86 26.82 67.43
CA ILE A 3 33.30 26.75 66.07
C ILE A 3 33.96 25.59 65.30
N VAL A 4 33.13 24.79 64.62
CA VAL A 4 33.52 23.79 63.61
C VAL A 4 33.67 24.51 62.27
N ALA A 5 34.83 24.38 61.63
CA ALA A 5 35.05 24.86 60.26
C ALA A 5 34.38 23.89 59.27
N ALA A 6 33.22 24.28 58.75
CA ALA A 6 32.57 23.60 57.64
C ALA A 6 33.12 24.16 56.32
N THR A 7 33.95 23.37 55.63
CA THR A 7 34.26 23.57 54.22
C THR A 7 33.06 23.11 53.40
N THR A 8 32.25 24.07 52.94
CA THR A 8 31.23 23.84 51.94
C THR A 8 31.89 23.54 50.59
N LEU A 9 31.85 22.27 50.18
CA LEU A 9 31.98 21.90 48.78
C LEU A 9 30.76 22.44 48.04
N ALA A 10 30.93 23.59 47.38
CA ALA A 10 29.98 24.07 46.39
C ALA A 10 30.08 23.15 45.17
N ILE A 11 29.15 22.22 45.02
CA ILE A 11 28.92 21.52 43.76
C ILE A 11 28.34 22.56 42.81
N GLY A 12 29.17 23.04 41.88
CA GLY A 12 28.70 23.85 40.76
C GLY A 12 27.70 23.03 39.96
N ALA A 13 26.43 23.45 39.98
CA ALA A 13 25.45 23.06 38.98
C ALA A 13 25.80 23.77 37.66
N ASP A 14 26.93 23.40 37.06
CA ASP A 14 27.29 23.87 35.73
C ASP A 14 26.67 22.93 34.71
N GLN A 15 25.66 23.48 34.03
CA GLN A 15 25.21 23.21 32.67
C GLN A 15 25.80 21.95 32.05
N THR A 16 24.96 20.94 31.78
CA THR A 16 25.27 19.97 30.73
C THR A 16 25.68 20.79 29.50
N PRO A 17 26.92 20.71 29.00
CA PRO A 17 27.35 21.47 27.84
C PRO A 17 26.32 21.25 26.72
N GLN A 18 25.84 22.31 26.08
CA GLN A 18 24.78 22.20 25.06
C GLN A 18 25.12 21.22 23.92
N SER A 19 26.41 20.92 23.70
CA SER A 19 26.87 19.84 22.80
C SER A 19 26.52 18.43 23.29
N GLN A 20 26.55 18.16 24.60
CA GLN A 20 26.14 16.89 25.20
C GLN A 20 24.63 16.64 25.04
N SER A 21 23.82 17.70 24.96
CA SER A 21 22.38 17.57 24.73
C SER A 21 22.07 16.93 23.37
N GLY A 22 22.76 17.35 22.29
CA GLY A 22 22.56 16.80 20.96
C GLY A 22 22.99 15.33 20.84
N GLU A 23 24.11 14.96 21.46
CA GLU A 23 24.61 13.59 21.51
C GLU A 23 23.66 12.66 22.30
N ILE A 24 23.16 13.11 23.45
CA ILE A 24 22.16 12.36 24.24
C ILE A 24 20.88 12.14 23.43
N GLN A 25 20.41 13.14 22.69
CA GLN A 25 19.23 12.98 21.83
C GLN A 25 19.47 11.96 20.71
N LEU A 26 20.66 11.93 20.12
CA LEU A 26 21.01 10.96 19.09
C LEU A 26 21.04 9.53 19.63
N LEU A 27 21.67 9.30 20.78
CA LEU A 27 21.69 8.00 21.45
C LEU A 27 20.27 7.54 21.83
N LEU A 28 19.48 8.44 22.42
CA LEU A 28 18.09 8.16 22.77
C LEU A 28 17.26 7.81 21.53
N ALA A 29 17.49 8.49 20.40
CA ALA A 29 16.80 8.21 19.16
C ALA A 29 17.14 6.81 18.60
N HIS A 30 18.40 6.38 18.70
CA HIS A 30 18.80 5.01 18.33
C HIS A 30 18.11 3.96 19.19
N GLU A 31 18.05 4.17 20.51
CA GLU A 31 17.35 3.25 21.43
C GLU A 31 15.85 3.18 21.12
N PHE A 32 15.18 4.34 20.97
CA PHE A 32 13.77 4.36 20.60
C PHE A 32 13.50 3.68 19.25
N PHE A 33 14.40 3.85 18.27
CA PHE A 33 14.25 3.18 16.98
C PHE A 33 14.40 1.67 17.10
N ALA A 34 15.40 1.20 17.86
CA ALA A 34 15.64 -0.21 18.12
C ALA A 34 14.46 -0.88 18.85
N ASP A 35 13.84 -0.16 19.78
CA ASP A 35 12.64 -0.60 20.51
C ASP A 35 11.34 -0.56 19.68
N GLY A 36 11.40 -0.03 18.46
CA GLY A 36 10.24 0.13 17.58
C GLY A 36 9.36 1.34 17.91
N ARG A 37 9.80 2.23 18.80
CA ARG A 37 9.13 3.48 19.17
C ARG A 37 9.44 4.57 18.16
N TYR A 38 8.96 4.38 16.92
CA TYR A 38 9.37 5.20 15.78
C TYR A 38 8.99 6.69 15.89
N GLN A 39 7.87 7.02 16.54
CA GLN A 39 7.50 8.42 16.75
C GLN A 39 8.45 9.10 17.75
N ASP A 40 8.76 8.44 18.87
CA ASP A 40 9.72 8.97 19.85
C ASP A 40 11.13 9.08 19.25
N ALA A 41 11.52 8.11 18.42
CA ALA A 41 12.77 8.13 17.68
C ALA A 41 12.82 9.32 16.71
N LEU A 42 11.73 9.58 15.96
CA LEU A 42 11.63 10.72 15.06
C LEU A 42 11.84 12.03 15.80
N ASP A 43 11.12 12.23 16.91
CA ASP A 43 11.20 13.44 17.73
C ASP A 43 12.62 13.65 18.29
N ALA A 44 13.27 12.57 18.75
CA ALA A 44 14.62 12.61 19.29
C ALA A 44 15.68 12.89 18.21
N TYR A 45 15.58 12.27 17.03
CA TYR A 45 16.48 12.57 15.90
C TYR A 45 16.32 14.03 15.42
N GLN A 46 15.11 14.56 15.40
CA GLN A 46 14.86 15.97 15.06
C GLN A 46 15.51 16.92 16.07
N LYS A 47 15.41 16.62 17.38
CA LYS A 47 16.10 17.37 18.42
C LYS A 47 17.61 17.29 18.31
N ALA A 48 18.16 16.11 17.99
CA ALA A 48 19.58 15.93 17.75
C ALA A 48 20.08 16.75 16.56
N LEU A 49 19.31 16.77 15.47
CA LEU A 49 19.63 17.53 14.25
C LEU A 49 19.51 19.05 14.45
N ALA A 50 18.59 19.50 15.30
CA ALA A 50 18.36 20.91 15.62
C ALA A 50 19.29 21.49 16.70
N ALA A 51 20.15 20.66 17.32
CA ALA A 51 21.09 21.11 18.33
C ALA A 51 22.08 22.16 17.75
N PRO A 52 22.55 23.15 18.52
CA PRO A 52 23.47 24.19 18.03
C PRO A 52 24.79 23.63 17.44
N ALA A 53 25.25 22.49 17.96
CA ALA A 53 26.37 21.72 17.44
C ALA A 53 25.99 20.23 17.42
N PRO A 54 25.32 19.74 16.35
CA PRO A 54 24.93 18.34 16.24
C PRO A 54 26.17 17.44 16.21
N ALA A 55 26.21 16.42 17.07
CA ALA A 55 27.34 15.50 17.15
C ALA A 55 27.55 14.72 15.83
N ASP A 56 26.46 14.22 15.25
CA ASP A 56 26.44 13.63 13.91
C ASP A 56 25.15 14.04 13.15
N PRO A 57 25.18 15.18 12.43
CA PRO A 57 24.00 15.66 11.70
C PRO A 57 23.60 14.73 10.55
N ARG A 58 24.52 13.92 10.02
CA ARG A 58 24.22 12.98 8.93
C ARG A 58 23.44 11.80 9.48
N ALA A 59 23.94 11.16 10.54
CA ALA A 59 23.25 10.06 11.20
C ALA A 59 21.89 10.50 11.75
N ALA A 60 21.81 11.70 12.38
CA ALA A 60 20.55 12.25 12.84
C ALA A 60 19.54 12.40 11.68
N ARG A 61 19.96 12.98 10.55
CA ARG A 61 19.09 13.14 9.37
C ARG A 61 18.66 11.80 8.77
N GLN A 62 19.56 10.82 8.66
CA GLN A 62 19.22 9.46 8.23
C GLN A 62 18.17 8.83 9.16
N GLY A 63 18.33 9.01 10.47
CA GLY A 63 17.36 8.61 11.49
C GLY A 63 16.00 9.29 11.35
N VAL A 64 15.97 10.60 11.08
CA VAL A 64 14.72 11.33 10.78
C VAL A 64 14.00 10.70 9.58
N ILE A 65 14.70 10.47 8.47
CA ILE A 65 14.09 9.89 7.26
C ILE A 65 13.54 8.49 7.56
N GLN A 66 14.35 7.63 8.17
CA GLN A 66 13.95 6.26 8.50
C GLN A 66 12.73 6.23 9.43
N SER A 67 12.75 7.00 10.52
CA SER A 67 11.62 7.07 11.46
C SER A 67 10.37 7.67 10.80
N ALA A 68 10.53 8.74 10.00
CA ALA A 68 9.43 9.37 9.27
C ALA A 68 8.73 8.38 8.33
N LEU A 69 9.49 7.53 7.62
CA LEU A 69 8.93 6.47 6.78
C LEU A 69 8.12 5.45 7.60
N ARG A 70 8.57 5.08 8.81
CA ARG A 70 7.84 4.11 9.67
C ARG A 70 6.55 4.66 10.27
N VAL A 71 6.44 5.98 10.42
CA VAL A 71 5.22 6.65 10.93
C VAL A 71 4.39 7.30 9.80
N ALA A 72 4.68 6.97 8.55
CA ALA A 72 4.00 7.49 7.35
C ALA A 72 4.05 9.03 7.19
N ALA A 73 5.09 9.68 7.74
CA ALA A 73 5.39 11.09 7.51
C ALA A 73 6.16 11.28 6.19
N PHE A 74 5.53 10.93 5.07
CA PHE A 74 6.16 10.82 3.75
C PHE A 74 6.76 12.13 3.24
N ASP A 75 6.07 13.25 3.42
CA ASP A 75 6.58 14.56 3.01
C ASP A 75 7.84 14.96 3.77
N LEU A 76 7.87 14.72 5.09
CA LEU A 76 9.06 14.97 5.90
C LEU A 76 10.22 14.08 5.43
N ALA A 77 9.96 12.78 5.21
CA ALA A 77 10.97 11.86 4.71
C ALA A 77 11.57 12.33 3.37
N ARG A 78 10.72 12.82 2.45
CA ARG A 78 11.15 13.35 1.15
C ARG A 78 12.01 14.61 1.30
N VAL A 79 11.56 15.59 2.09
CA VAL A 79 12.30 16.85 2.32
C VAL A 79 13.68 16.57 2.93
N GLU A 80 13.74 15.70 3.92
CA GLU A 80 14.99 15.36 4.61
C GLU A 80 15.93 14.53 3.73
N ALA A 81 15.39 13.63 2.90
CA ALA A 81 16.17 12.89 1.92
C ALA A 81 16.78 13.80 0.84
N ASP A 82 16.02 14.78 0.33
CA ASP A 82 16.52 15.76 -0.63
C ASP A 82 17.67 16.58 -0.04
N ALA A 83 17.55 16.97 1.23
CA ALA A 83 18.60 17.68 1.95
C ALA A 83 19.84 16.79 2.19
N LEU A 84 19.64 15.51 2.51
CA LEU A 84 20.74 14.55 2.68
C LEU A 84 21.53 14.38 1.37
N VAL A 85 20.85 14.14 0.25
CA VAL A 85 21.48 13.99 -1.07
C VAL A 85 22.19 15.27 -1.49
N LYS A 86 21.62 16.47 -1.26
CA LYS A 86 22.32 17.73 -1.53
C LYS A 86 23.66 17.85 -0.82
N SER A 87 23.76 17.34 0.41
CA SER A 87 25.00 17.35 1.19
C SER A 87 25.96 16.21 0.83
N THR A 88 25.46 15.13 0.21
CA THR A 88 26.21 13.90 -0.11
C THR A 88 25.75 13.28 -1.44
N PRO A 89 25.94 13.95 -2.58
CA PRO A 89 25.24 13.64 -3.83
C PRO A 89 25.63 12.30 -4.48
N LEU A 90 26.76 11.71 -4.10
CA LEU A 90 27.28 10.45 -4.64
C LEU A 90 27.36 9.34 -3.58
N ASP A 91 26.86 9.57 -2.36
CA ASP A 91 26.85 8.53 -1.32
C ASP A 91 25.73 7.50 -1.60
N PRO A 92 26.06 6.23 -1.90
CA PRO A 92 25.07 5.20 -2.18
C PRO A 92 24.07 4.96 -1.04
N ALA A 93 24.48 5.17 0.22
CA ALA A 93 23.58 5.05 1.36
C ALA A 93 22.54 6.19 1.36
N ALA A 94 22.98 7.43 1.08
CA ALA A 94 22.08 8.58 0.93
C ALA A 94 21.14 8.41 -0.28
N LEU A 95 21.66 7.93 -1.42
CA LEU A 95 20.87 7.69 -2.62
C LEU A 95 19.79 6.63 -2.38
N SER A 96 20.13 5.49 -1.79
CA SER A 96 19.15 4.43 -1.49
C SER A 96 18.09 4.87 -0.46
N LEU A 97 18.46 5.68 0.53
CA LEU A 97 17.49 6.25 1.47
C LEU A 97 16.57 7.30 0.81
N SER A 98 17.09 8.05 -0.17
CA SER A 98 16.28 8.94 -1.00
C SER A 98 15.34 8.17 -1.92
N ALA A 99 15.76 7.02 -2.44
CA ALA A 99 14.88 6.12 -3.18
C ALA A 99 13.74 5.58 -2.32
N ASP A 100 13.97 5.25 -1.04
CA ASP A 100 12.90 4.86 -0.11
C ASP A 100 11.88 6.00 0.08
N ALA A 101 12.35 7.25 0.20
CA ALA A 101 11.47 8.41 0.33
C ALA A 101 10.69 8.71 -0.96
N LEU A 102 11.31 8.53 -2.13
CA LEU A 102 10.64 8.62 -3.43
C LEU A 102 9.56 7.54 -3.57
N TRP A 103 9.88 6.30 -3.20
CA TRP A 103 8.92 5.20 -3.17
C TRP A 103 7.72 5.54 -2.30
N ALA A 104 7.97 6.00 -1.08
CA ALA A 104 6.94 6.34 -0.12
C ALA A 104 6.13 7.58 -0.54
N SER A 105 6.65 8.40 -1.45
CA SER A 105 5.92 9.49 -2.11
C SER A 105 5.12 9.02 -3.35
N GLY A 106 5.17 7.73 -3.67
CA GLY A 106 4.57 7.17 -4.88
C GLY A 106 5.38 7.39 -6.17
N LEU A 107 6.58 7.95 -6.09
CA LEU A 107 7.42 8.20 -7.26
C LEU A 107 8.24 6.94 -7.60
N PHE A 108 7.54 5.90 -8.06
CA PHE A 108 8.09 4.55 -8.21
C PHE A 108 9.23 4.47 -9.24
N ASP A 109 9.10 5.17 -10.36
CA ASP A 109 10.11 5.15 -11.44
C ASP A 109 11.37 5.90 -11.01
N GLU A 110 11.20 7.05 -10.38
CA GLU A 110 12.28 7.83 -9.80
C GLU A 110 12.98 7.06 -8.68
N ALA A 111 12.23 6.34 -7.83
CA ALA A 111 12.78 5.47 -6.81
C ALA A 111 13.61 4.34 -7.42
N GLU A 112 13.10 3.65 -8.44
CA GLU A 112 13.82 2.57 -9.13
C GLU A 112 15.13 3.08 -9.73
N SER A 113 15.09 4.19 -10.46
CA SER A 113 16.30 4.82 -11.01
C SER A 113 17.30 5.13 -9.90
N ARG A 114 16.83 5.66 -8.78
CA ARG A 114 17.71 6.03 -7.66
C ARG A 114 18.32 4.82 -6.94
N TYR A 115 17.61 3.68 -6.85
CA TYR A 115 18.22 2.43 -6.37
C TYR A 115 19.31 1.93 -7.32
N LYS A 116 19.11 2.04 -8.64
CA LYS A 116 20.13 1.68 -9.65
C LYS A 116 21.36 2.58 -9.56
N ASP A 117 21.18 3.88 -9.34
CA ASP A 117 22.30 4.81 -9.12
C ASP A 117 23.13 4.40 -7.89
N ALA A 118 22.45 4.06 -6.78
CA ALA A 118 23.11 3.61 -5.56
C ALA A 118 23.91 2.32 -5.79
N LEU A 119 23.33 1.34 -6.49
CA LEU A 119 23.98 0.06 -6.80
C LEU A 119 25.13 0.20 -7.81
N SER A 120 25.08 1.21 -8.67
CA SER A 120 26.21 1.53 -9.57
C SER A 120 27.42 2.03 -8.80
N GLY A 121 27.22 2.71 -7.66
CA GLY A 121 28.28 3.11 -6.75
C GLY A 121 28.78 1.97 -5.87
N VAL A 122 27.86 1.23 -5.22
CA VAL A 122 28.17 0.06 -4.39
C VAL A 122 27.25 -1.10 -4.77
N PRO A 123 27.74 -2.07 -5.57
CA PRO A 123 26.94 -3.22 -5.97
C PRO A 123 26.49 -4.10 -4.81
N ALA A 124 27.27 -4.17 -3.72
CA ALA A 124 26.94 -4.98 -2.55
C ALA A 124 26.09 -4.21 -1.50
N LEU A 125 25.12 -3.40 -1.94
CA LEU A 125 24.28 -2.60 -1.06
C LEU A 125 22.92 -3.26 -0.83
N ALA A 126 22.72 -3.84 0.36
CA ALA A 126 21.49 -4.57 0.71
C ALA A 126 20.21 -3.75 0.48
N ARG A 127 20.19 -2.47 0.91
CA ARG A 127 19.05 -1.56 0.73
C ARG A 127 18.73 -1.29 -0.75
N GLY A 128 19.76 -1.22 -1.61
CA GLY A 128 19.58 -1.04 -3.04
C GLY A 128 18.87 -2.22 -3.68
N HIS A 129 19.36 -3.44 -3.42
CA HIS A 129 18.74 -4.68 -3.88
C HIS A 129 17.32 -4.86 -3.33
N HIS A 130 17.09 -4.55 -2.05
CA HIS A 130 15.76 -4.59 -1.45
C HIS A 130 14.78 -3.62 -2.13
N GLY A 131 15.24 -2.41 -2.44
CA GLY A 131 14.48 -1.42 -3.20
C GLY A 131 14.10 -1.89 -4.61
N LEU A 132 15.05 -2.49 -5.34
CA LEU A 132 14.78 -3.06 -6.67
C LEU A 132 13.80 -4.23 -6.61
N ALA A 133 13.92 -5.10 -5.60
CA ALA A 133 12.97 -6.18 -5.40
C ALA A 133 11.52 -5.66 -5.26
N ARG A 134 11.33 -4.59 -4.48
CA ARG A 134 10.01 -3.95 -4.33
C ARG A 134 9.50 -3.36 -5.65
N ALA A 135 10.37 -2.69 -6.41
CA ALA A 135 10.03 -2.09 -7.70
C ALA A 135 9.64 -3.14 -8.76
N LEU A 136 10.42 -4.21 -8.87
CA LEU A 136 10.13 -5.34 -9.76
C LEU A 136 8.83 -6.05 -9.35
N ALA A 137 8.63 -6.28 -8.05
CA ALA A 137 7.39 -6.86 -7.56
C ALA A 137 6.19 -5.97 -7.91
N ALA A 138 6.29 -4.64 -7.77
CA ALA A 138 5.21 -3.73 -8.15
C ALA A 138 4.91 -3.75 -9.67
N ARG A 139 5.83 -4.24 -10.50
CA ARG A 139 5.63 -4.53 -11.93
C ARG A 139 5.31 -6.00 -12.22
N SER A 140 4.88 -6.76 -11.21
CA SER A 140 4.56 -8.20 -11.30
C SER A 140 5.69 -9.08 -11.84
N GLN A 141 6.94 -8.58 -11.90
CA GLN A 141 8.14 -9.32 -12.26
C GLN A 141 8.65 -10.07 -11.03
N LEU A 142 7.88 -11.09 -10.60
CA LEU A 142 8.03 -11.72 -9.28
C LEU A 142 9.32 -12.56 -9.17
N ASP A 143 9.74 -13.21 -10.25
CA ASP A 143 10.96 -14.03 -10.26
C ASP A 143 12.21 -13.14 -10.15
N GLU A 144 12.29 -12.06 -10.93
CA GLU A 144 13.37 -11.08 -10.83
C GLU A 144 13.35 -10.37 -9.47
N ALA A 145 12.15 -10.03 -8.97
CA ALA A 145 12.01 -9.46 -7.64
C ALA A 145 12.54 -10.39 -6.55
N MET A 146 12.28 -11.70 -6.65
CA MET A 146 12.78 -12.69 -5.70
C MET A 146 14.32 -12.81 -5.76
N ASN A 147 14.92 -12.75 -6.95
CA ASN A 147 16.38 -12.76 -7.10
C ASN A 147 17.03 -11.57 -6.37
N GLU A 148 16.52 -10.35 -6.59
CA GLU A 148 16.99 -9.14 -5.92
C GLU A 148 16.77 -9.21 -4.40
N ALA A 149 15.61 -9.70 -3.95
CA ALA A 149 15.31 -9.86 -2.53
C ALA A 149 16.25 -10.86 -1.84
N GLN A 150 16.62 -11.96 -2.51
CA GLN A 150 17.58 -12.93 -2.00
C GLN A 150 19.00 -12.37 -1.92
N LEU A 151 19.42 -11.55 -2.89
CA LEU A 151 20.70 -10.82 -2.81
C LEU A 151 20.70 -9.87 -1.61
N ALA A 152 19.63 -9.10 -1.42
CA ALA A 152 19.48 -8.21 -0.28
C ALA A 152 19.56 -8.98 1.06
N LEU A 153 18.89 -10.14 1.14
CA LEU A 153 18.90 -10.99 2.32
C LEU A 153 20.28 -11.61 2.60
N LYS A 154 21.02 -11.99 1.56
CA LYS A 154 22.40 -12.48 1.70
C LYS A 154 23.32 -11.41 2.28
N LEU A 155 23.12 -10.15 1.89
CA LEU A 155 23.91 -9.02 2.35
C LEU A 155 23.51 -8.55 3.75
N SER A 156 22.21 -8.64 4.11
CA SER A 156 21.67 -8.24 5.41
C SER A 156 20.67 -9.27 5.95
N PRO A 157 21.15 -10.41 6.49
CA PRO A 157 20.29 -11.53 6.87
C PRO A 157 19.36 -11.25 8.07
N ARG A 158 19.64 -10.19 8.83
CA ARG A 158 18.89 -9.78 10.02
C ARG A 158 17.99 -8.56 9.76
N ASP A 159 17.87 -8.12 8.52
CA ASP A 159 16.93 -7.05 8.17
C ASP A 159 15.51 -7.61 8.06
N LEU A 160 14.66 -7.20 8.99
CA LEU A 160 13.27 -7.67 9.07
C LEU A 160 12.44 -7.23 7.85
N GLU A 161 12.67 -6.04 7.29
CA GLU A 161 11.86 -5.51 6.18
C GLU A 161 12.11 -6.31 4.88
N ILE A 162 13.32 -6.86 4.73
CA ILE A 162 13.67 -7.78 3.64
C ILE A 162 12.88 -9.09 3.79
N HIS A 163 12.82 -9.69 4.98
CA HIS A 163 12.03 -10.91 5.23
C HIS A 163 10.54 -10.70 4.95
N HIS A 164 9.98 -9.55 5.35
CA HIS A 164 8.59 -9.21 5.04
C HIS A 164 8.37 -9.11 3.53
N THR A 165 9.29 -8.47 2.80
CA THR A 165 9.21 -8.34 1.33
C THR A 165 9.31 -9.68 0.64
N VAL A 166 10.21 -10.57 1.07
CA VAL A 166 10.30 -11.95 0.58
C VAL A 166 9.00 -12.72 0.81
N GLY A 167 8.38 -12.57 1.99
CA GLY A 167 7.07 -13.16 2.30
C GLY A 167 5.98 -12.69 1.34
N ALA A 168 5.88 -11.38 1.13
CA ALA A 168 4.90 -10.79 0.20
C ALA A 168 5.12 -11.22 -1.26
N ILE A 169 6.37 -11.37 -1.71
CA ILE A 169 6.66 -11.88 -3.06
C ILE A 169 6.24 -13.35 -3.16
N TYR A 170 6.60 -14.20 -2.20
CA TYR A 170 6.17 -15.61 -2.20
C TYR A 170 4.65 -15.78 -2.17
N GLU A 171 3.94 -14.95 -1.41
CA GLU A 171 2.48 -14.97 -1.37
C GLU A 171 1.88 -14.67 -2.75
N ARG A 172 2.42 -13.66 -3.44
CA ARG A 172 2.01 -13.31 -4.82
C ARG A 172 2.40 -14.36 -5.85
N MET A 173 3.47 -15.12 -5.60
CA MET A 173 3.82 -16.31 -6.38
C MET A 173 2.98 -17.54 -5.98
N HIS A 174 2.02 -17.40 -5.07
CA HIS A 174 1.16 -18.48 -4.58
C HIS A 174 1.91 -19.59 -3.82
N ARG A 175 3.11 -19.28 -3.30
CA ARG A 175 4.00 -20.16 -2.53
C ARG A 175 3.83 -19.92 -1.03
N TYR A 176 2.69 -20.38 -0.50
CA TYR A 176 2.20 -19.99 0.83
C TYR A 176 3.04 -20.52 2.00
N GLU A 177 3.64 -21.70 1.90
CA GLU A 177 4.49 -22.21 2.99
C GLU A 177 5.79 -21.42 3.09
N GLU A 178 6.40 -21.08 1.94
CA GLU A 178 7.60 -20.23 1.90
C GLU A 178 7.30 -18.80 2.38
N ALA A 179 6.13 -18.25 2.00
CA ALA A 179 5.65 -16.97 2.50
C ALA A 179 5.51 -16.99 4.04
N ALA A 180 4.86 -18.03 4.59
CA ALA A 180 4.72 -18.22 6.03
C ALA A 180 6.08 -18.33 6.75
N GLY A 181 7.06 -19.01 6.13
CA GLY A 181 8.43 -19.08 6.65
C GLY A 181 9.11 -17.72 6.72
N ALA A 182 9.03 -16.93 5.64
CA ALA A 182 9.60 -15.59 5.57
C ALA A 182 8.95 -14.61 6.57
N PHE A 183 7.61 -14.61 6.66
CA PHE A 183 6.91 -13.83 7.68
C PHE A 183 7.25 -14.29 9.11
N GLY A 184 7.51 -15.58 9.31
CA GLY A 184 8.01 -16.10 10.59
C GLY A 184 9.37 -15.50 10.99
N ASN A 185 10.28 -15.34 10.03
CA ASN A 185 11.56 -14.67 10.26
C ASN A 185 11.38 -13.18 10.56
N TYR A 186 10.49 -12.49 9.83
CA TYR A 186 10.12 -11.11 10.13
C TYR A 186 9.63 -10.96 11.58
N VAL A 187 8.66 -11.79 12.01
CA VAL A 187 8.15 -11.78 13.39
C VAL A 187 9.26 -12.03 14.41
N ASN A 188 10.21 -12.91 14.11
CA ASN A 188 11.31 -13.22 15.02
C ASN A 188 12.29 -12.07 15.21
N LEU A 189 12.40 -11.18 14.23
CA LEU A 189 13.29 -10.01 14.24
C LEU A 189 12.59 -8.72 14.72
N LEU A 190 11.26 -8.72 14.87
CA LEU A 190 10.54 -7.57 15.40
C LEU A 190 10.94 -7.27 16.85
N PRO A 191 11.16 -5.99 17.20
CA PRO A 191 11.29 -5.59 18.59
C PRO A 191 9.95 -5.76 19.31
N ASN A 192 10.00 -6.10 20.60
CA ASN A 192 8.80 -6.28 21.44
C ASN A 192 7.74 -7.21 20.82
N LYS A 193 8.15 -8.24 20.06
CA LYS A 193 7.27 -9.13 19.28
C LYS A 193 6.16 -9.83 20.06
N ASP A 194 6.29 -9.94 21.38
CA ASP A 194 5.28 -10.56 22.23
C ASP A 194 4.12 -9.61 22.58
N ASN A 195 4.32 -8.29 22.40
CA ASN A 195 3.33 -7.23 22.64
C ASN A 195 3.22 -6.27 21.44
N SER A 196 3.47 -6.76 20.21
CA SER A 196 3.49 -5.94 19.00
C SER A 196 2.32 -6.28 18.09
N GLU A 197 1.48 -5.29 17.78
CA GLU A 197 0.38 -5.45 16.82
C GLU A 197 0.85 -5.95 15.46
N LYS A 198 2.06 -5.51 15.02
CA LYS A 198 2.69 -6.00 13.79
C LYS A 198 3.01 -7.49 13.86
N ALA A 199 3.51 -7.95 15.01
CA ALA A 199 3.81 -9.37 15.21
C ALA A 199 2.52 -10.20 15.25
N ASP A 200 1.48 -9.73 15.93
CA ASP A 200 0.19 -10.41 15.99
C ASP A 200 -0.47 -10.50 14.61
N TRP A 201 -0.39 -9.43 13.81
CA TRP A 201 -0.88 -9.43 12.44
C TRP A 201 -0.12 -10.47 11.59
N SER A 202 1.21 -10.42 11.57
CA SER A 202 1.98 -11.40 10.79
C SER A 202 1.79 -12.84 11.31
N ARG A 203 1.56 -13.05 12.61
CA ARG A 203 1.19 -14.37 13.16
C ARG A 203 -0.16 -14.86 12.63
N SER A 204 -1.15 -13.97 12.53
CA SER A 204 -2.43 -14.27 11.88
C SER A 204 -2.24 -14.62 10.40
N GLU A 205 -1.46 -13.83 9.66
CA GLU A 205 -1.16 -14.09 8.25
C GLU A 205 -0.46 -15.45 8.06
N ILE A 206 0.56 -15.76 8.87
CA ILE A 206 1.23 -17.07 8.90
C ILE A 206 0.22 -18.19 9.16
N LYS A 207 -0.68 -18.02 10.13
CA LYS A 207 -1.73 -19.01 10.42
C LYS A 207 -2.65 -19.22 9.22
N PHE A 208 -3.00 -18.15 8.53
CA PHE A 208 -3.83 -18.22 7.32
C PHE A 208 -3.10 -18.96 6.19
N LEU A 209 -1.87 -18.57 5.86
CA LEU A 209 -1.08 -19.19 4.80
C LEU A 209 -0.87 -20.69 5.05
N ARG A 210 -0.48 -21.06 6.28
CA ARG A 210 -0.28 -22.47 6.67
C ARG A 210 -1.57 -23.29 6.66
N SER A 211 -2.74 -22.66 6.77
CA SER A 211 -4.03 -23.38 6.74
C SER A 211 -4.32 -24.07 5.41
N PHE A 212 -3.63 -23.67 4.34
CA PHE A 212 -3.73 -24.31 3.04
C PHE A 212 -3.12 -25.73 3.07
N GLY A 213 -2.07 -25.95 3.86
CA GLY A 213 -1.34 -27.21 3.90
C GLY A 213 -0.80 -27.55 2.51
N GLN A 214 -1.19 -28.70 1.97
CA GLN A 214 -0.79 -29.14 0.62
C GLN A 214 -1.69 -28.59 -0.51
N ARG A 215 -2.66 -27.74 -0.19
CA ARG A 215 -3.59 -27.19 -1.18
C ARG A 215 -2.95 -26.02 -1.92
N VAL A 216 -2.94 -26.08 -3.24
CA VAL A 216 -2.48 -24.96 -4.07
C VAL A 216 -3.55 -23.86 -4.05
N PRO A 217 -3.23 -22.62 -3.65
CA PRO A 217 -4.17 -21.52 -3.69
C PRO A 217 -4.50 -21.12 -5.14
N PHE A 218 -5.75 -20.73 -5.38
CA PHE A 218 -6.25 -20.37 -6.72
C PHE A 218 -6.04 -21.48 -7.78
N GLU A 219 -6.06 -22.75 -7.37
CA GLU A 219 -5.87 -23.89 -8.27
C GLU A 219 -7.00 -23.93 -9.31
N MET A 220 -6.65 -23.93 -10.60
CA MET A 220 -7.62 -24.09 -11.68
C MET A 220 -8.12 -25.54 -11.70
N ASP A 221 -9.44 -25.71 -11.73
CA ASP A 221 -10.06 -27.02 -11.85
C ASP A 221 -9.64 -27.67 -13.19
N PRO A 222 -9.30 -28.98 -13.24
CA PRO A 222 -8.91 -29.66 -14.48
C PRO A 222 -9.95 -29.61 -15.61
N THR A 223 -11.22 -29.35 -15.28
CA THR A 223 -12.29 -29.17 -16.27
C THR A 223 -12.34 -27.77 -16.88
N THR A 224 -11.58 -26.83 -16.34
CA THR A 224 -11.43 -25.48 -16.89
C THR A 224 -10.56 -25.56 -18.14
N VAL A 225 -11.11 -25.09 -19.26
CA VAL A 225 -10.41 -25.05 -20.56
C VAL A 225 -10.28 -23.60 -21.03
N GLY A 226 -9.15 -23.30 -21.68
CA GLY A 226 -8.84 -21.99 -22.23
C GLY A 226 -7.95 -21.14 -21.31
N ASP A 227 -7.43 -20.05 -21.86
CA ASP A 227 -6.52 -19.14 -21.16
C ASP A 227 -7.19 -17.81 -20.77
N SER A 228 -8.41 -17.59 -21.28
CA SER A 228 -9.25 -16.44 -20.98
C SER A 228 -10.72 -16.83 -20.91
N TRP A 229 -11.47 -16.20 -20.01
CA TRP A 229 -12.88 -16.49 -19.77
C TRP A 229 -13.69 -15.21 -19.74
N THR A 230 -14.80 -15.19 -20.47
CA THR A 230 -15.68 -14.02 -20.57
C THR A 230 -17.00 -14.30 -19.88
N VAL A 231 -17.46 -13.35 -19.07
CA VAL A 231 -18.79 -13.37 -18.46
C VAL A 231 -19.53 -12.07 -18.73
N ASP A 232 -20.85 -12.16 -18.79
CA ASP A 232 -21.71 -10.98 -18.86
C ASP A 232 -21.80 -10.31 -17.49
N PHE A 233 -21.87 -8.98 -17.48
CA PHE A 233 -22.12 -8.21 -16.27
C PHE A 233 -23.36 -7.34 -16.40
N ARG A 234 -23.91 -6.93 -15.25
CA ARG A 234 -24.97 -5.93 -15.15
C ARG A 234 -24.43 -4.69 -14.49
N LEU A 235 -24.86 -3.52 -14.94
CA LEU A 235 -24.63 -2.27 -14.22
C LEU A 235 -25.75 -2.07 -13.21
N VAL A 236 -25.39 -1.97 -11.93
CA VAL A 236 -26.32 -1.72 -10.83
C VAL A 236 -25.76 -0.57 -10.01
N ASN A 237 -26.43 0.59 -10.03
CA ASN A 237 -25.96 1.83 -9.39
C ASN A 237 -24.50 2.17 -9.77
N ASP A 238 -24.22 2.21 -11.07
CA ASP A 238 -22.88 2.48 -11.63
C ASP A 238 -21.80 1.45 -11.23
N LYS A 239 -22.17 0.28 -10.69
CA LYS A 239 -21.25 -0.80 -10.35
C LYS A 239 -21.34 -1.95 -11.32
N VAL A 240 -20.19 -2.49 -11.70
CA VAL A 240 -20.07 -3.70 -12.53
C VAL A 240 -20.36 -4.90 -11.64
N VAL A 241 -21.49 -5.57 -11.87
CA VAL A 241 -21.93 -6.73 -11.09
C VAL A 241 -21.90 -7.99 -11.95
N ILE A 242 -21.11 -8.97 -11.52
CA ILE A 242 -21.05 -10.31 -12.10
C ILE A 242 -21.70 -11.34 -11.17
N ARG A 243 -22.06 -12.50 -11.71
CA ARG A 243 -22.55 -13.63 -10.91
C ARG A 243 -21.46 -14.69 -10.80
N ALA A 244 -21.19 -15.13 -9.59
CA ALA A 244 -20.26 -16.21 -9.31
C ALA A 244 -20.92 -17.26 -8.44
N LYS A 245 -20.56 -18.53 -8.60
CA LYS A 245 -20.96 -19.59 -7.68
C LYS A 245 -19.82 -19.82 -6.70
N VAL A 246 -20.12 -19.85 -5.40
CA VAL A 246 -19.13 -20.11 -4.34
C VAL A 246 -19.44 -21.45 -3.70
N ASN A 247 -18.43 -22.32 -3.60
CA ASN A 247 -18.58 -23.70 -3.14
C ASN A 247 -19.72 -24.41 -3.90
N ASP A 248 -20.39 -25.35 -3.24
CA ASP A 248 -21.59 -26.02 -3.77
C ASP A 248 -22.87 -25.19 -3.59
N GLY A 249 -22.74 -23.90 -3.27
CA GLY A 249 -23.84 -23.00 -2.97
C GLY A 249 -24.54 -22.41 -4.20
N SER A 250 -25.44 -21.45 -3.95
CA SER A 250 -26.13 -20.72 -5.01
C SER A 250 -25.28 -19.59 -5.59
N PHE A 251 -25.63 -19.14 -6.80
CA PHE A 251 -25.03 -17.97 -7.43
C PHE A 251 -25.21 -16.72 -6.57
N GLN A 252 -24.11 -15.99 -6.38
CA GLN A 252 -24.05 -14.75 -5.65
C GLN A 252 -23.61 -13.63 -6.59
N ASP A 253 -24.20 -12.46 -6.39
CA ASP A 253 -23.83 -11.23 -7.10
C ASP A 253 -22.59 -10.63 -6.41
N PHE A 254 -21.56 -10.36 -7.21
CA PHE A 254 -20.29 -9.73 -6.81
C PHE A 254 -20.09 -8.43 -7.58
N VAL A 255 -19.74 -7.37 -6.87
CA VAL A 255 -19.21 -6.14 -7.47
C VAL A 255 -17.76 -6.38 -7.86
N VAL A 256 -17.40 -6.09 -9.11
CA VAL A 256 -16.00 -6.09 -9.57
C VAL A 256 -15.30 -4.87 -8.98
N ASP A 257 -14.33 -5.12 -8.11
CA ASP A 257 -13.65 -4.12 -7.29
C ASP A 257 -12.14 -4.29 -7.42
N THR A 258 -11.53 -3.63 -8.39
CA THR A 258 -10.08 -3.62 -8.59
C THR A 258 -9.33 -2.82 -7.51
N GLY A 259 -10.05 -2.03 -6.70
CA GLY A 259 -9.53 -1.29 -5.55
C GLY A 259 -9.47 -2.12 -4.27
N ALA A 260 -9.78 -3.42 -4.32
CA ALA A 260 -9.73 -4.32 -3.18
C ALA A 260 -8.51 -5.26 -3.21
N GLU A 261 -7.89 -5.45 -2.04
CA GLU A 261 -6.75 -6.36 -1.84
C GLU A 261 -7.16 -7.85 -1.82
N ASN A 262 -8.45 -8.15 -1.74
CA ASN A 262 -8.98 -9.50 -1.69
C ASN A 262 -10.44 -9.58 -2.13
N THR A 263 -10.89 -10.77 -2.51
CA THR A 263 -12.33 -11.07 -2.64
C THR A 263 -12.96 -11.01 -1.26
N ILE A 264 -14.06 -10.26 -1.12
CA ILE A 264 -14.70 -10.02 0.17
C ILE A 264 -16.15 -10.49 0.13
N ILE A 265 -16.52 -11.27 1.15
CA ILE A 265 -17.90 -11.70 1.40
C ILE A 265 -18.41 -11.23 2.77
N SER A 266 -19.71 -11.07 2.92
CA SER A 266 -20.36 -10.74 4.17
C SER A 266 -20.47 -11.97 5.07
N LYS A 267 -20.48 -11.77 6.39
CA LYS A 267 -20.65 -12.87 7.37
C LYS A 267 -21.91 -13.72 7.13
N PRO A 268 -23.10 -13.16 6.82
CA PRO A 268 -24.27 -13.97 6.49
C PRO A 268 -24.06 -14.83 5.23
N THR A 269 -23.39 -14.28 4.21
CA THR A 269 -23.08 -15.02 2.99
C THR A 269 -22.08 -16.14 3.26
N ALA A 270 -21.04 -15.89 4.05
CA ALA A 270 -20.07 -16.90 4.45
C ALA A 270 -20.72 -18.07 5.18
N GLN A 271 -21.59 -17.79 6.16
CA GLN A 271 -22.33 -18.84 6.89
C GLN A 271 -23.22 -19.68 5.97
N ARG A 272 -23.96 -19.02 5.08
CA ARG A 272 -24.87 -19.69 4.14
C ARG A 272 -24.14 -20.54 3.10
N LEU A 273 -22.96 -20.11 2.66
CA LEU A 273 -22.18 -20.77 1.62
C LEU A 273 -21.11 -21.72 2.20
N GLY A 274 -21.10 -21.93 3.52
CA GLY A 274 -20.18 -22.86 4.19
C GLY A 274 -18.72 -22.41 4.17
N VAL A 275 -18.46 -21.10 4.20
CA VAL A 275 -17.10 -20.53 4.29
C VAL A 275 -16.77 -20.24 5.75
N THR A 276 -15.82 -20.99 6.30
CA THR A 276 -15.42 -20.87 7.72
C THR A 276 -14.23 -19.92 7.88
N PRO A 277 -14.26 -18.97 8.82
CA PRO A 277 -13.11 -18.12 9.13
C PRO A 277 -11.96 -18.94 9.74
N ILE A 278 -10.73 -18.60 9.36
CA ILE A 278 -9.49 -19.24 9.84
C ILE A 278 -8.84 -18.40 10.95
N THR A 279 -8.77 -17.09 10.75
CA THR A 279 -8.15 -16.12 11.67
C THR A 279 -8.67 -14.71 11.42
N TYR A 280 -8.22 -13.75 12.22
CA TYR A 280 -8.57 -12.33 12.09
C TYR A 280 -7.42 -11.52 11.48
N THR A 281 -7.77 -10.48 10.74
CA THR A 281 -6.86 -9.47 10.20
C THR A 281 -7.47 -8.08 10.34
N LEU A 282 -6.68 -7.03 10.11
CA LEU A 282 -7.17 -5.66 10.01
C LEU A 282 -7.09 -5.19 8.55
N SER A 283 -8.04 -4.34 8.15
CA SER A 283 -8.02 -3.62 6.87
C SER A 283 -8.14 -2.13 7.12
N ALA A 284 -7.37 -1.31 6.41
CA ALA A 284 -7.64 0.12 6.35
C ALA A 284 -8.82 0.39 5.42
N GLY A 285 -9.71 1.27 5.86
CA GLY A 285 -10.71 1.91 5.02
C GLY A 285 -10.51 3.43 5.00
N VAL A 286 -11.20 4.10 4.08
CA VAL A 286 -11.25 5.58 4.05
C VAL A 286 -12.14 6.09 5.20
N GLY A 287 -11.69 7.14 5.88
CA GLY A 287 -12.45 7.88 6.91
C GLY A 287 -12.46 7.25 8.31
N ASP A 288 -13.56 7.49 9.05
CA ASP A 288 -13.77 7.18 10.49
C ASP A 288 -13.64 5.69 10.85
N VAL A 289 -13.72 4.79 9.87
CA VAL A 289 -13.62 3.35 10.12
C VAL A 289 -12.17 2.93 10.41
N GLY A 290 -11.17 3.73 9.99
CA GLY A 290 -9.76 3.48 10.31
C GLY A 290 -9.35 2.04 9.99
N LEU A 291 -8.98 1.28 11.04
CA LEU A 291 -8.68 -0.16 10.98
C LEU A 291 -9.91 -0.99 11.34
N ARG A 292 -10.35 -1.86 10.42
CA ARG A 292 -11.50 -2.76 10.61
C ARG A 292 -11.04 -4.21 10.81
N GLY A 293 -11.57 -4.87 11.84
CA GLY A 293 -11.48 -6.33 11.98
C GLY A 293 -12.15 -7.01 10.79
N LEU A 294 -11.39 -7.80 10.04
CA LEU A 294 -11.87 -8.73 9.02
C LEU A 294 -11.45 -10.13 9.43
N GLN A 295 -12.10 -11.14 8.86
CA GLN A 295 -11.68 -12.53 9.04
C GLN A 295 -11.09 -13.04 7.74
N LEU A 296 -9.92 -13.65 7.81
CA LEU A 296 -9.33 -14.39 6.70
C LEU A 296 -9.99 -15.77 6.62
N ALA A 297 -10.40 -16.15 5.42
CA ALA A 297 -11.07 -17.41 5.14
C ALA A 297 -10.65 -17.96 3.77
N ARG A 298 -11.08 -19.18 3.48
CA ARG A 298 -10.83 -19.85 2.20
C ARG A 298 -12.12 -20.43 1.67
N MET A 299 -12.51 -20.04 0.46
CA MET A 299 -13.56 -20.71 -0.30
C MET A 299 -12.98 -22.00 -0.90
N ASN A 300 -13.74 -23.09 -0.84
CA ASN A 300 -13.33 -24.35 -1.46
C ASN A 300 -13.36 -24.24 -2.98
N SER A 301 -14.35 -23.55 -3.55
CA SER A 301 -14.40 -23.25 -4.97
C SER A 301 -15.06 -21.90 -5.28
N LEU A 302 -14.71 -21.35 -6.44
CA LEU A 302 -15.32 -20.16 -7.05
C LEU A 302 -15.48 -20.41 -8.55
N GLU A 303 -16.71 -20.33 -9.05
CA GLU A 303 -17.03 -20.49 -10.47
C GLU A 303 -17.47 -19.15 -11.07
N LEU A 304 -16.79 -18.73 -12.14
CA LEU A 304 -17.02 -17.51 -12.90
C LEU A 304 -17.24 -17.87 -14.37
N GLY A 305 -18.50 -18.09 -14.75
CA GLY A 305 -18.80 -18.63 -16.07
C GLY A 305 -18.22 -20.03 -16.23
N THR A 306 -17.27 -20.20 -17.16
CA THR A 306 -16.55 -21.47 -17.39
C THR A 306 -15.26 -21.60 -16.58
N LEU A 307 -14.77 -20.52 -15.96
CA LEU A 307 -13.63 -20.57 -15.04
C LEU A 307 -14.05 -21.20 -13.72
N LYS A 308 -13.35 -22.24 -13.27
CA LYS A 308 -13.51 -22.83 -11.94
C LYS A 308 -12.20 -22.83 -11.20
N LEU A 309 -12.19 -22.16 -10.06
CA LEU A 309 -11.04 -22.10 -9.14
C LEU A 309 -11.35 -22.90 -7.88
N ARG A 310 -10.31 -23.47 -7.29
CA ARG A 310 -10.31 -24.14 -5.99
C ARG A 310 -9.41 -23.40 -5.02
N ASN A 311 -9.67 -23.55 -3.72
CA ASN A 311 -8.85 -22.99 -2.65
C ASN A 311 -8.64 -21.47 -2.80
N VAL A 312 -9.73 -20.71 -2.84
CA VAL A 312 -9.69 -19.27 -3.10
C VAL A 312 -9.69 -18.50 -1.77
N PRO A 313 -8.59 -17.81 -1.39
CA PRO A 313 -8.58 -16.82 -0.32
C PRO A 313 -9.76 -15.85 -0.40
N CYS A 314 -10.34 -15.53 0.75
CA CYS A 314 -11.29 -14.43 0.85
C CYS A 314 -11.27 -13.79 2.23
N LEU A 315 -11.82 -12.58 2.30
CA LEU A 315 -12.08 -11.87 3.53
C LEU A 315 -13.57 -11.95 3.87
N ILE A 316 -13.88 -12.11 5.15
CA ILE A 316 -15.24 -12.01 5.69
C ILE A 316 -15.37 -10.70 6.47
N LYS A 317 -16.38 -9.90 6.13
CA LYS A 317 -16.71 -8.65 6.84
C LYS A 317 -17.37 -8.98 8.21
N ASP A 318 -16.72 -8.63 9.32
CA ASP A 318 -17.27 -8.81 10.68
C ASP A 318 -16.78 -7.72 11.67
N PRO A 319 -17.64 -6.91 12.31
CA PRO A 319 -19.10 -6.88 12.16
C PRO A 319 -19.54 -6.28 10.82
N PRO A 320 -20.78 -6.52 10.38
CA PRO A 320 -21.36 -5.79 9.27
C PRO A 320 -21.36 -4.27 9.54
N LEU A 321 -21.29 -3.47 8.49
CA LEU A 321 -21.51 -2.03 8.54
C LEU A 321 -22.93 -1.77 9.05
N ARG A 322 -23.05 -1.39 10.32
CA ARG A 322 -24.32 -0.99 10.93
C ARG A 322 -24.84 0.28 10.22
N ASN A 323 -26.16 0.40 10.08
CA ASN A 323 -26.84 1.55 9.45
C ASN A 323 -26.61 1.73 7.94
N LEU A 324 -26.43 0.64 7.18
CA LEU A 324 -26.55 0.69 5.72
C LEU A 324 -28.03 0.58 5.31
N PRO A 325 -28.55 1.52 4.50
CA PRO A 325 -29.91 1.41 3.93
C PRO A 325 -30.02 0.32 2.84
N VAL A 326 -28.90 -0.27 2.43
CA VAL A 326 -28.81 -1.27 1.35
C VAL A 326 -27.99 -2.45 1.83
N LYS A 327 -28.32 -3.66 1.36
CA LYS A 327 -27.55 -4.88 1.63
C LYS A 327 -26.08 -4.70 1.26
N GLU A 328 -25.17 -5.16 2.13
CA GLU A 328 -23.74 -5.20 1.82
C GLU A 328 -23.50 -6.01 0.55
N ALA A 329 -22.85 -5.40 -0.43
CA ALA A 329 -22.40 -6.10 -1.62
C ALA A 329 -21.16 -6.93 -1.31
N GLU A 330 -21.12 -8.12 -1.91
CA GLU A 330 -19.90 -8.91 -2.01
C GLU A 330 -19.02 -8.28 -3.09
N SER A 331 -17.70 -8.32 -2.91
CA SER A 331 -16.74 -7.74 -3.87
C SER A 331 -15.72 -8.77 -4.31
N LEU A 332 -15.31 -8.69 -5.58
CA LEU A 332 -14.34 -9.57 -6.19
C LEU A 332 -13.34 -8.74 -6.98
N SER A 333 -12.06 -8.95 -6.69
CA SER A 333 -10.96 -8.35 -7.44
C SER A 333 -10.31 -9.42 -8.31
N PRO A 334 -10.47 -9.38 -9.65
CA PRO A 334 -9.78 -10.33 -10.54
C PRO A 334 -8.26 -10.26 -10.41
N LEU A 335 -7.73 -9.07 -10.12
CA LEU A 335 -6.29 -8.84 -10.00
C LEU A 335 -5.68 -9.65 -8.84
N VAL A 336 -6.42 -9.83 -7.75
CA VAL A 336 -5.97 -10.63 -6.60
C VAL A 336 -5.96 -12.12 -6.91
N LEU A 337 -6.80 -12.56 -7.85
CA LEU A 337 -6.78 -13.94 -8.35
C LEU A 337 -5.58 -14.20 -9.29
N GLY A 338 -4.76 -13.19 -9.56
CA GLY A 338 -3.65 -13.27 -10.51
C GLY A 338 -4.08 -13.19 -11.97
N PHE A 339 -5.26 -12.63 -12.24
CA PHE A 339 -5.76 -12.46 -13.60
C PHE A 339 -5.71 -11.01 -14.04
N SER A 340 -5.18 -10.81 -15.24
CA SER A 340 -5.44 -9.63 -16.07
C SER A 340 -6.92 -9.61 -16.46
N MET A 341 -7.47 -8.42 -16.75
CA MET A 341 -8.89 -8.29 -17.10
C MET A 341 -9.17 -7.24 -18.17
N ILE A 342 -10.27 -7.42 -18.92
CA ILE A 342 -10.82 -6.45 -19.87
C ILE A 342 -12.29 -6.22 -19.54
N ILE A 343 -12.68 -4.98 -19.27
CA ILE A 343 -14.07 -4.57 -19.11
C ILE A 343 -14.52 -3.83 -20.37
N ASP A 344 -15.50 -4.38 -21.05
CA ASP A 344 -16.19 -3.74 -22.16
C ASP A 344 -17.57 -3.27 -21.70
N TYR A 345 -17.70 -1.97 -21.44
CA TYR A 345 -18.97 -1.36 -21.02
C TYR A 345 -20.01 -1.28 -22.12
N ARG A 346 -19.60 -1.30 -23.40
CA ARG A 346 -20.53 -1.27 -24.54
C ARG A 346 -21.22 -2.61 -24.69
N THR A 347 -20.46 -3.70 -24.65
CA THR A 347 -21.02 -5.07 -24.76
C THR A 347 -21.46 -5.65 -23.43
N ARG A 348 -21.14 -4.98 -22.30
CA ARG A 348 -21.36 -5.46 -20.92
C ARG A 348 -20.72 -6.82 -20.65
N LYS A 349 -19.50 -6.98 -21.14
CA LYS A 349 -18.70 -8.19 -20.96
C LYS A 349 -17.43 -7.87 -20.20
N ILE A 350 -17.04 -8.81 -19.36
CA ILE A 350 -15.75 -8.79 -18.70
C ILE A 350 -15.02 -10.09 -19.03
N THR A 351 -13.76 -9.95 -19.45
CA THR A 351 -12.88 -11.06 -19.79
C THR A 351 -11.75 -11.08 -18.79
N PHE A 352 -11.41 -12.25 -18.25
CA PHE A 352 -10.28 -12.45 -17.34
C PHE A 352 -9.36 -13.51 -17.93
N GLY A 353 -8.06 -13.37 -17.72
CA GLY A 353 -7.07 -14.36 -18.17
C GLY A 353 -5.71 -14.04 -17.58
N LYS A 354 -4.80 -15.01 -17.56
CA LYS A 354 -3.39 -14.69 -17.24
C LYS A 354 -2.81 -13.87 -18.38
N HIS A 355 -2.99 -14.41 -19.58
CA HIS A 355 -2.73 -13.76 -20.85
C HIS A 355 -4.06 -13.32 -21.45
N LEU A 356 -4.17 -12.04 -21.79
CA LEU A 356 -5.32 -11.50 -22.51
C LEU A 356 -5.03 -11.47 -24.01
N PRO A 357 -6.07 -11.52 -24.87
CA PRO A 357 -5.87 -11.22 -26.28
C PRO A 357 -5.29 -9.81 -26.44
N GLU A 358 -4.40 -9.63 -27.43
CA GLU A 358 -3.95 -8.30 -27.83
C GLU A 358 -5.14 -7.51 -28.37
N GLU A 359 -5.27 -6.27 -27.90
CA GLU A 359 -6.36 -5.39 -28.30
C GLU A 359 -5.87 -3.99 -28.60
N PRO A 360 -6.50 -3.28 -29.55
CA PRO A 360 -6.16 -1.90 -29.82
C PRO A 360 -6.52 -1.01 -28.62
N PHE A 361 -5.63 -0.08 -28.30
CA PHE A 361 -5.82 0.93 -27.25
C PHE A 361 -5.54 2.33 -27.82
N ASP A 362 -6.14 3.35 -27.21
CA ASP A 362 -5.84 4.76 -27.50
C ASP A 362 -4.82 5.32 -26.51
N PHE A 363 -4.83 4.80 -25.27
CA PHE A 363 -3.95 5.22 -24.19
C PHE A 363 -3.42 4.00 -23.46
N GLU A 364 -2.16 4.07 -23.04
CA GLU A 364 -1.49 3.06 -22.23
C GLU A 364 -0.77 3.75 -21.07
N LEU A 365 -1.08 3.34 -19.85
CA LEU A 365 -0.54 3.93 -18.63
C LEU A 365 0.26 2.86 -17.87
N PRO A 366 1.51 3.14 -17.46
CA PRO A 366 2.23 2.25 -16.58
C PRO A 366 1.45 2.02 -15.28
N LEU A 367 1.26 0.74 -14.94
CA LEU A 367 0.55 0.30 -13.76
C LEU A 367 1.53 -0.24 -12.73
N ARG A 368 1.25 0.02 -11.46
CA ARG A 368 1.99 -0.53 -10.33
C ARG A 368 1.02 -1.26 -9.42
N LEU A 369 1.28 -2.54 -9.17
CA LEU A 369 0.52 -3.39 -8.27
C LEU A 369 1.32 -3.62 -6.99
N HIS A 370 1.13 -2.73 -6.01
CA HIS A 370 1.64 -2.88 -4.65
C HIS A 370 0.45 -2.97 -3.70
N ARG A 371 -0.12 -4.18 -3.59
CA ARG A 371 -1.43 -4.51 -2.97
C ARG A 371 -2.64 -3.95 -3.71
N LEU A 372 -2.59 -2.70 -4.17
CA LEU A 372 -3.59 -2.07 -5.02
C LEU A 372 -3.00 -1.71 -6.39
N ALA A 373 -3.82 -1.81 -7.44
CA ALA A 373 -3.46 -1.35 -8.77
C ALA A 373 -3.49 0.18 -8.82
N THR A 374 -2.37 0.79 -9.17
CA THR A 374 -2.23 2.24 -9.26
C THR A 374 -1.65 2.68 -10.59
N VAL A 375 -2.06 3.87 -11.03
CA VAL A 375 -1.49 4.57 -12.19
C VAL A 375 -1.08 5.97 -11.80
N ARG A 376 -0.04 6.48 -12.47
CA ARG A 376 0.45 7.83 -12.24
C ARG A 376 -0.44 8.84 -12.97
N GLY A 377 -0.81 9.90 -12.25
CA GLY A 377 -1.45 11.09 -12.80
C GLY A 377 -0.63 12.35 -12.49
N MET A 378 -0.92 13.43 -13.20
CA MET A 378 -0.37 14.76 -12.99
C MET A 378 -1.49 15.72 -12.63
N ILE A 379 -1.29 16.50 -11.57
CA ILE A 379 -2.27 17.44 -11.04
C ILE A 379 -1.72 18.86 -11.24
N ASP A 380 -2.52 19.72 -11.86
CA ASP A 380 -2.17 21.10 -12.24
C ASP A 380 -0.87 21.21 -13.05
N GLY A 381 -0.51 20.15 -13.78
CA GLY A 381 0.72 20.07 -14.57
C GLY A 381 2.02 20.08 -13.77
N LYS A 382 1.95 20.04 -12.42
CA LYS A 382 3.12 20.23 -11.54
C LYS A 382 3.28 19.17 -10.47
N HIS A 383 2.18 18.53 -10.04
CA HIS A 383 2.21 17.59 -8.93
C HIS A 383 1.89 16.17 -9.40
N PRO A 384 2.91 15.29 -9.57
CA PRO A 384 2.66 13.88 -9.86
C PRO A 384 2.08 13.18 -8.62
N ALA A 385 1.10 12.32 -8.83
CA ALA A 385 0.48 11.54 -7.76
C ALA A 385 -0.02 10.18 -8.30
N ASN A 386 -0.08 9.16 -7.45
CA ASN A 386 -0.61 7.86 -7.83
C ASN A 386 -2.08 7.71 -7.48
N PHE A 387 -2.84 7.17 -8.42
CA PHE A 387 -4.26 6.96 -8.29
C PHE A 387 -4.57 5.48 -8.30
N VAL A 388 -5.35 5.01 -7.32
CA VAL A 388 -5.90 3.66 -7.34
C VAL A 388 -6.88 3.54 -8.50
N VAL A 389 -6.74 2.49 -9.30
CA VAL A 389 -7.70 2.14 -10.35
C VAL A 389 -8.79 1.31 -9.70
N ASP A 390 -9.95 1.92 -9.45
CA ASP A 390 -11.03 1.32 -8.67
C ASP A 390 -12.34 1.24 -9.47
N THR A 391 -12.63 0.06 -10.02
CA THR A 391 -13.90 -0.19 -10.72
C THR A 391 -15.12 -0.23 -9.80
N GLY A 392 -14.93 -0.39 -8.49
CA GLY A 392 -15.99 -0.37 -7.47
C GLY A 392 -16.29 1.03 -6.94
N GLY A 393 -15.36 1.96 -7.09
CA GLY A 393 -15.47 3.38 -6.76
C GLY A 393 -16.29 4.18 -7.78
N GLU A 394 -16.92 5.27 -7.36
CA GLU A 394 -17.86 6.02 -8.22
C GLU A 394 -17.23 7.26 -8.88
N VAL A 395 -16.38 7.99 -8.16
CA VAL A 395 -15.88 9.30 -8.57
C VAL A 395 -14.35 9.33 -8.64
N ILE A 396 -13.81 10.34 -9.33
CA ILE A 396 -12.40 10.68 -9.20
C ILE A 396 -12.23 11.49 -7.92
N SER A 397 -11.29 11.08 -7.07
CA SER A 397 -10.93 11.78 -5.85
C SER A 397 -9.43 11.97 -5.73
N ILE A 398 -9.00 12.97 -4.96
CA ILE A 398 -7.62 13.14 -4.52
C ILE A 398 -7.52 13.01 -3.00
N SER A 399 -6.31 12.76 -2.48
CA SER A 399 -6.07 12.72 -1.05
C SER A 399 -5.99 14.13 -0.43
N THR A 400 -6.27 14.23 0.85
CA THR A 400 -6.01 15.44 1.66
C THR A 400 -4.55 15.90 1.59
N ALA A 401 -3.59 14.95 1.56
CA ALA A 401 -2.17 15.24 1.38
C ALA A 401 -1.89 15.91 0.03
N THR A 402 -2.47 15.36 -1.04
CA THR A 402 -2.39 15.94 -2.39
C THR A 402 -3.01 17.33 -2.44
N ALA A 403 -4.20 17.51 -1.88
CA ALA A 403 -4.86 18.82 -1.83
C ALA A 403 -4.01 19.85 -1.06
N SER A 404 -3.42 19.45 0.06
CA SER A 404 -2.54 20.30 0.87
C SER A 404 -1.29 20.74 0.10
N ALA A 405 -0.70 19.82 -0.68
CA ALA A 405 0.43 20.13 -1.54
C ALA A 405 0.07 21.17 -2.62
N LEU A 406 -1.14 21.13 -3.16
CA LEU A 406 -1.62 22.15 -4.11
C LEU A 406 -1.87 23.50 -3.43
N SER A 407 -2.35 23.53 -2.19
CA SER A 407 -2.51 24.79 -1.45
C SER A 407 -1.17 25.48 -1.21
N ALA A 408 -0.10 24.73 -0.94
CA ALA A 408 1.26 25.25 -0.88
C ALA A 408 1.73 25.86 -2.22
N LEU A 409 1.11 25.46 -3.35
CA LEU A 409 1.33 26.03 -4.69
C LEU A 409 0.42 27.22 -5.01
N GLY A 410 -0.30 27.75 -4.02
CA GLY A 410 -1.10 28.97 -4.13
C GLY A 410 -2.59 28.76 -4.39
N ARG A 411 -3.11 27.52 -4.28
CA ARG A 411 -4.56 27.29 -4.33
C ARG A 411 -5.22 27.56 -2.96
N PRO A 412 -6.38 28.24 -2.93
CA PRO A 412 -7.14 28.38 -1.69
C PRO A 412 -7.76 27.02 -1.30
N SER A 413 -7.60 26.65 -0.02
CA SER A 413 -8.30 25.50 0.56
C SER A 413 -9.78 25.85 0.75
N PRO A 414 -10.72 25.04 0.27
CA PRO A 414 -12.14 25.32 0.45
C PRO A 414 -12.56 25.04 1.90
N ASP A 415 -13.33 25.96 2.49
CA ASP A 415 -13.82 25.84 3.88
C ASP A 415 -15.01 24.88 4.03
N ARG A 416 -15.69 24.53 2.93
CA ARG A 416 -16.93 23.75 2.95
C ARG A 416 -16.64 22.24 2.92
N LYS A 417 -16.78 21.61 4.08
CA LYS A 417 -16.79 20.14 4.22
C LYS A 417 -18.13 19.54 3.78
N ILE A 418 -18.06 18.38 3.15
CA ILE A 418 -19.17 17.52 2.76
C ILE A 418 -18.89 16.12 3.33
N ALA A 419 -19.64 15.72 4.36
CA ALA A 419 -19.51 14.36 4.87
C ALA A 419 -19.90 13.37 3.76
N LEU A 420 -18.95 12.52 3.37
CA LEU A 420 -19.13 11.52 2.31
C LEU A 420 -19.03 10.12 2.89
N LYS A 421 -19.86 9.23 2.35
CA LYS A 421 -19.83 7.82 2.69
C LYS A 421 -19.08 7.07 1.59
N VAL A 422 -18.02 6.37 1.97
CA VAL A 422 -17.22 5.54 1.05
C VAL A 422 -17.66 4.08 1.21
N PHE A 423 -18.04 3.45 0.10
CA PHE A 423 -18.50 2.06 0.08
C PHE A 423 -17.32 1.07 0.08
N GLY A 424 -17.59 -0.21 0.37
CA GLY A 424 -16.57 -1.28 0.42
C GLY A 424 -16.23 -1.72 1.84
N SER A 425 -14.93 -1.79 2.16
CA SER A 425 -14.43 -1.95 3.53
C SER A 425 -14.42 -0.62 4.33
N SER A 426 -14.53 0.52 3.62
CA SER A 426 -14.49 1.89 4.12
C SER A 426 -15.76 2.35 4.86
N GLY A 427 -15.71 3.56 5.45
CA GLY A 427 -16.82 4.18 6.17
C GLY A 427 -17.09 5.63 5.81
N TRP A 428 -17.46 6.43 6.80
CA TRP A 428 -17.72 7.86 6.62
C TRP A 428 -16.42 8.65 6.65
N ASP A 429 -16.22 9.52 5.68
CA ASP A 429 -15.26 10.61 5.74
C ASP A 429 -16.01 11.91 6.02
N ARG A 430 -15.98 12.36 7.27
CA ARG A 430 -16.69 13.57 7.70
C ARG A 430 -16.01 14.86 7.27
N ASP A 431 -14.72 14.77 6.97
CA ASP A 431 -13.87 15.91 6.63
C ASP A 431 -13.65 16.05 5.12
N ALA A 432 -14.21 15.13 4.32
CA ALA A 432 -14.19 15.24 2.88
C ALA A 432 -14.73 16.59 2.39
N PHE A 433 -14.22 17.09 1.28
CA PHE A 433 -14.65 18.36 0.70
C PHE A 433 -14.53 18.33 -0.83
N LEU A 434 -15.19 19.28 -1.50
CA LEU A 434 -15.08 19.42 -2.95
C LEU A 434 -14.01 20.49 -3.27
N LEU A 435 -13.04 20.13 -4.10
CA LEU A 435 -12.04 21.06 -4.62
C LEU A 435 -12.33 21.33 -6.11
N PRO A 436 -12.83 22.53 -6.46
CA PRO A 436 -13.13 22.86 -7.84
C PRO A 436 -11.88 23.22 -8.64
N GLY A 437 -12.01 23.11 -9.96
CA GLY A 437 -11.08 23.67 -10.93
C GLY A 437 -9.70 23.02 -10.95
N VAL A 438 -9.59 21.75 -10.59
CA VAL A 438 -8.34 20.99 -10.63
C VAL A 438 -8.10 20.49 -12.06
N ASP A 439 -6.89 20.67 -12.57
CA ASP A 439 -6.51 20.05 -13.84
C ASP A 439 -5.90 18.67 -13.55
N LEU A 440 -6.44 17.62 -14.17
CA LEU A 440 -5.93 16.26 -14.04
C LEU A 440 -5.46 15.76 -15.40
N ALA A 441 -4.28 15.17 -15.45
CA ALA A 441 -3.78 14.50 -16.64
C ALA A 441 -3.30 13.08 -16.32
N PHE A 442 -3.74 12.12 -17.13
CA PHE A 442 -3.22 10.75 -17.15
C PHE A 442 -2.66 10.53 -18.56
N ASP A 443 -1.37 10.82 -18.72
CA ASP A 443 -0.74 10.94 -20.04
C ASP A 443 -1.51 11.93 -20.96
N ALA A 444 -2.00 11.48 -22.12
CA ALA A 444 -2.75 12.32 -23.05
C ALA A 444 -4.21 12.59 -22.62
N ILE A 445 -4.74 11.88 -21.62
CA ILE A 445 -6.10 12.10 -21.11
C ILE A 445 -6.09 13.30 -20.18
N LYS A 446 -6.82 14.37 -20.55
CA LYS A 446 -6.86 15.64 -19.80
C LYS A 446 -8.26 15.98 -19.33
N TYR A 447 -8.37 16.34 -18.06
CA TYR A 447 -9.52 17.03 -17.48
C TYR A 447 -9.08 18.43 -17.08
N THR A 448 -9.74 19.43 -17.63
CA THR A 448 -9.48 20.83 -17.31
C THR A 448 -10.60 21.36 -16.44
N ASN A 449 -10.24 22.16 -15.43
CA ASN A 449 -11.17 22.81 -14.52
C ASN A 449 -12.15 21.80 -13.86
N PHE A 450 -11.64 20.64 -13.46
CA PHE A 450 -12.45 19.52 -12.99
C PHE A 450 -12.68 19.59 -11.47
N PRO A 451 -13.92 19.40 -10.99
CA PRO A 451 -14.19 19.31 -9.56
C PRO A 451 -13.84 17.92 -9.05
N VAL A 452 -12.92 17.85 -8.08
CA VAL A 452 -12.54 16.60 -7.42
C VAL A 452 -13.06 16.55 -6.00
N VAL A 453 -13.39 15.34 -5.55
CA VAL A 453 -13.62 15.08 -4.12
C VAL A 453 -12.27 14.90 -3.45
N VAL A 454 -12.06 15.53 -2.30
CA VAL A 454 -10.90 15.31 -1.46
C VAL A 454 -11.28 14.36 -0.33
N LEU A 455 -10.55 13.26 -0.20
CA LEU A 455 -10.75 12.21 0.80
C LEU A 455 -9.53 12.05 1.70
N ASN A 456 -9.76 11.68 2.96
CA ASN A 456 -8.71 11.31 3.88
C ASN A 456 -8.19 9.89 3.58
N LEU A 457 -7.06 9.83 2.87
CA LEU A 457 -6.39 8.58 2.50
C LEU A 457 -5.17 8.28 3.37
N ASN A 458 -5.03 8.90 4.55
CA ASN A 458 -3.84 8.74 5.40
C ASN A 458 -3.67 7.30 5.91
N THR A 459 -4.73 6.70 6.46
CA THR A 459 -4.67 5.32 6.99
C THR A 459 -4.40 4.29 5.88
N PRO A 460 -5.09 4.33 4.71
CA PRO A 460 -4.71 3.50 3.57
C PRO A 460 -3.25 3.72 3.13
N SER A 461 -2.80 4.97 3.03
CA SER A 461 -1.41 5.29 2.62
C SER A 461 -0.38 4.71 3.61
N ALA A 462 -0.64 4.80 4.91
CA ALA A 462 0.21 4.23 5.94
C ALA A 462 0.29 2.70 5.86
N LEU A 463 -0.83 2.01 5.59
CA LEU A 463 -0.82 0.55 5.41
C LEU A 463 -0.15 0.10 4.12
N LEU A 464 -0.25 0.89 3.04
CA LEU A 464 0.42 0.61 1.77
C LEU A 464 1.91 0.97 1.81
N GLY A 465 2.34 1.79 2.78
CA GLY A 465 3.71 2.26 2.88
C GLY A 465 4.09 3.31 1.83
N PHE A 466 3.10 3.92 1.18
CA PHE A 466 3.29 5.06 0.27
C PHE A 466 2.06 5.96 0.23
N GLN A 467 2.28 7.23 -0.12
CA GLN A 467 1.24 8.25 -0.22
C GLN A 467 0.34 8.00 -1.43
N LEU A 468 -0.94 7.74 -1.17
CA LEU A 468 -1.96 7.74 -2.22
C LEU A 468 -2.25 9.16 -2.66
N GLY A 469 -2.19 9.38 -3.98
CA GLY A 469 -2.59 10.62 -4.63
C GLY A 469 -4.09 10.76 -4.75
N GLY A 470 -4.78 9.66 -5.02
CA GLY A 470 -6.22 9.66 -5.23
C GLY A 470 -6.78 8.31 -5.65
N ILE A 471 -8.02 8.33 -6.14
CA ILE A 471 -8.74 7.17 -6.66
C ILE A 471 -9.40 7.59 -7.97
N VAL A 472 -9.30 6.72 -8.98
CA VAL A 472 -9.98 6.86 -10.26
C VAL A 472 -11.06 5.80 -10.34
N GLY A 473 -12.32 6.26 -10.24
CA GLY A 473 -13.50 5.41 -10.17
C GLY A 473 -14.17 5.09 -11.51
N HIS A 474 -15.30 4.38 -11.42
CA HIS A 474 -16.16 3.99 -12.53
C HIS A 474 -16.51 5.13 -13.50
N ARG A 475 -16.85 6.34 -13.03
CA ARG A 475 -17.24 7.44 -13.95
C ARG A 475 -16.13 7.89 -14.91
N PHE A 476 -14.88 7.64 -14.57
CA PHE A 476 -13.76 7.79 -15.49
C PHE A 476 -13.65 6.57 -16.41
N LEU A 477 -13.62 5.38 -15.80
CA LEU A 477 -13.34 4.12 -16.46
C LEU A 477 -14.42 3.72 -17.48
N SER A 478 -15.69 4.02 -17.23
CA SER A 478 -16.83 3.64 -18.07
C SER A 478 -16.92 4.35 -19.40
N LYS A 479 -16.06 5.35 -19.64
CA LYS A 479 -15.89 6.02 -20.95
C LYS A 479 -14.95 5.26 -21.88
N TYR A 480 -14.34 4.20 -21.38
CA TYR A 480 -13.36 3.40 -22.09
C TYR A 480 -13.73 1.92 -22.01
N ARG A 481 -13.24 1.15 -22.96
CA ARG A 481 -12.95 -0.25 -22.75
C ARG A 481 -11.63 -0.33 -21.98
N VAL A 482 -11.66 -1.00 -20.83
CA VAL A 482 -10.60 -0.94 -19.82
C VAL A 482 -9.88 -2.28 -19.76
N GLY A 483 -8.62 -2.33 -20.18
CA GLY A 483 -7.74 -3.48 -20.03
C GLY A 483 -6.73 -3.24 -18.90
N ILE A 484 -6.70 -4.11 -17.89
CA ILE A 484 -5.63 -4.17 -16.90
C ILE A 484 -4.81 -5.42 -17.20
N ASP A 485 -3.57 -5.20 -17.62
CA ASP A 485 -2.62 -6.25 -17.95
C ASP A 485 -1.55 -6.32 -16.85
N LEU A 486 -1.54 -7.44 -16.11
CA LEU A 486 -0.61 -7.65 -15.01
C LEU A 486 0.77 -8.12 -15.49
N GLU A 487 0.86 -8.76 -16.65
CA GLU A 487 2.12 -9.27 -17.19
C GLU A 487 2.96 -8.11 -17.73
N GLU A 488 2.34 -7.26 -18.53
CA GLU A 488 2.97 -6.05 -19.06
C GLU A 488 2.95 -4.88 -18.07
N SER A 489 2.21 -5.02 -16.95
CA SER A 489 2.04 -3.98 -15.93
C SER A 489 1.55 -2.65 -16.52
N VAL A 490 0.45 -2.72 -17.28
CA VAL A 490 -0.16 -1.55 -17.92
C VAL A 490 -1.68 -1.52 -17.77
N LEU A 491 -2.21 -0.30 -17.75
CA LEU A 491 -3.63 0.01 -17.94
C LEU A 491 -3.82 0.51 -19.36
N ARG A 492 -4.57 -0.23 -20.17
CA ARG A 492 -4.94 0.11 -21.55
C ARG A 492 -6.36 0.64 -21.59
N LEU A 493 -6.56 1.76 -22.27
CA LEU A 493 -7.85 2.42 -22.41
C LEU A 493 -8.16 2.66 -23.88
N LYS A 494 -9.31 2.17 -24.34
CA LYS A 494 -9.83 2.43 -25.69
C LYS A 494 -11.15 3.19 -25.57
N ALA A 495 -11.27 4.37 -26.19
CA ALA A 495 -12.48 5.17 -26.10
C ALA A 495 -13.68 4.43 -26.72
N ILE A 496 -14.84 4.51 -26.06
CA ILE A 496 -16.09 3.86 -26.51
C ILE A 496 -17.24 4.83 -26.70
#